data_AF-A0AAW8KMR1-F1
#
_entry.id   AF-A0AAW8KMR1-F1
#
_cell.length_a   1.000
_cell.length_b   1.000
_cell.length_c   1.000
_cell.angle_alpha   90.00
_cell.angle_beta   90.00
_cell.angle_gamma   90.00
#
_symmetry.space_group_name_H-M   'P 1'
#
loop_
_entity.id
_entity.type
_entity.pdbx_description
1 polymer ?
#
loop_
_entity_poly.entity_id
_entity_poly.type
_entity_poly.pdbx_seq_one_letter_code
_entity_poly.pdbx_strand_id
1 'polypeptide(L)'
;QEATLSSKLKKAQFELARKEAIPDITLGVGVRNYQETNDKVFQVSTSIPLNIFSRNKGNIAIAQAEHTKAETQSVLVNRNSKIELENKAIEVSNLIDAIKQYDQTVLPATNESLRIAEMGYQAGKNSLLE
;
A
#
# COMPACT_ATOMS: atom_id res chain seq x y z
N GLN A 1 -7.49 2.05 0.81
CA GLN A 1 -8.21 0.75 0.72
C GLN A 1 -7.81 -0.06 -0.52
N GLU A 2 -7.42 0.59 -1.63
CA GLU A 2 -6.99 -0.10 -2.86
C GLU A 2 -5.75 -1.00 -2.68
N ALA A 3 -4.75 -0.55 -1.90
CA ALA A 3 -3.53 -1.32 -1.66
C ALA A 3 -3.78 -2.66 -0.95
N THR A 4 -4.71 -2.69 0.00
CA THR A 4 -5.05 -3.93 0.73
C THR A 4 -5.92 -4.87 -0.11
N LEU A 5 -6.80 -4.33 -0.95
CA LEU A 5 -7.57 -5.09 -1.94
C LEU A 5 -6.65 -5.74 -2.99
N SER A 6 -5.67 -4.99 -3.49
CA SER A 6 -4.66 -5.50 -4.43
C SER A 6 -3.83 -6.63 -3.82
N SER A 7 -3.37 -6.48 -2.57
CA SER A 7 -2.67 -7.55 -1.85
C SER A 7 -3.51 -8.83 -1.71
N LYS A 8 -4.80 -8.71 -1.34
CA LYS A 8 -5.72 -9.86 -1.25
C LYS A 8 -5.91 -10.57 -2.59
N LEU A 9 -6.04 -9.81 -3.68
CA LEU A 9 -6.18 -10.36 -5.02
C LEU A 9 -4.91 -11.12 -5.43
N LYS A 10 -3.73 -10.56 -5.21
CA LYS A 10 -2.46 -11.24 -5.49
C LYS A 10 -2.24 -12.49 -4.65
N LYS A 11 -2.72 -12.49 -3.40
CA LYS A 11 -2.72 -13.69 -2.55
C LYS A 11 -3.61 -14.79 -3.13
N ALA A 12 -4.81 -14.45 -3.59
CA ALA A 12 -5.70 -15.41 -4.22
C ALA A 12 -5.11 -16.01 -5.51
N GLN A 13 -4.44 -15.18 -6.32
CA GLN A 13 -3.74 -15.64 -7.53
C GLN A 13 -2.58 -16.60 -7.21
N PHE A 14 -1.81 -16.33 -6.16
CA PHE A 14 -0.77 -17.23 -5.69
C PHE A 14 -1.34 -18.59 -5.24
N GLU A 15 -2.41 -18.60 -4.44
CA GLU A 15 -3.05 -19.83 -3.99
C GLU A 15 -3.64 -20.64 -5.15
N LEU A 16 -4.19 -19.97 -6.17
CA LEU A 16 -4.69 -20.62 -7.38
C LEU A 16 -3.55 -21.32 -8.14
N ALA A 17 -2.46 -20.59 -8.44
CA ALA A 17 -1.30 -21.15 -9.13
C ALA A 17 -0.69 -22.34 -8.38
N ARG A 18 -0.70 -22.29 -7.04
CA ARG A 18 -0.25 -23.38 -6.18
C ARG A 18 -1.16 -24.61 -6.25
N LYS A 19 -2.48 -24.43 -6.31
CA LYS A 19 -3.44 -25.53 -6.45
C LYS A 19 -3.38 -26.20 -7.82
N GLU A 20 -3.19 -25.43 -8.89
CA GLU A 20 -3.01 -25.96 -10.26
C GLU A 20 -1.76 -26.85 -10.42
N ALA A 21 -0.80 -26.79 -9.50
CA ALA A 21 0.36 -27.68 -9.50
C ALA A 21 0.06 -29.08 -8.95
N ILE A 22 -1.10 -29.30 -8.32
CA ILE A 22 -1.53 -30.59 -7.79
C ILE A 22 -2.31 -31.32 -8.90
N PRO A 23 -1.92 -32.55 -9.28
CA PRO A 23 -2.64 -33.30 -10.31
C PRO A 23 -4.01 -33.76 -9.82
N ASP A 24 -5.03 -33.58 -10.65
CA ASP A 24 -6.39 -34.04 -10.38
C ASP A 24 -6.57 -35.51 -10.77
N ILE A 25 -7.25 -36.27 -9.90
CA ILE A 25 -7.58 -37.69 -10.15
C ILE A 25 -8.89 -37.76 -10.93
N THR A 26 -8.89 -38.42 -12.08
CA THR A 26 -10.09 -38.61 -12.90
C THR A 26 -10.64 -40.03 -12.76
N LEU A 27 -11.95 -40.17 -12.52
CA LEU A 27 -12.67 -41.44 -12.51
C LEU A 27 -13.65 -41.48 -13.68
N GLY A 28 -13.62 -42.56 -14.45
CA GLY A 28 -14.48 -42.77 -15.62
C GLY A 28 -15.23 -44.09 -15.54
N VAL A 29 -16.44 -44.11 -16.09
CA VAL A 29 -17.29 -45.30 -16.23
C VAL A 29 -17.79 -45.38 -17.67
N GLY A 30 -17.90 -46.60 -18.22
CA GLY A 30 -18.34 -46.80 -19.60
C GLY A 30 -18.89 -48.20 -19.85
N VAL A 31 -19.58 -48.38 -20.97
CA VAL A 31 -20.09 -49.67 -21.42
C VAL A 31 -19.51 -49.96 -22.80
N ARG A 32 -18.91 -51.13 -22.97
CA ARG A 32 -18.35 -51.59 -24.26
C ARG A 32 -19.07 -52.85 -24.70
N ASN A 33 -19.54 -52.88 -25.95
CA ASN A 33 -20.08 -54.09 -26.56
C ASN A 33 -18.96 -54.82 -27.30
N TYR A 34 -18.74 -56.10 -26.98
CA TYR A 34 -17.84 -56.98 -27.70
C TYR A 34 -18.59 -57.65 -28.85
N GLN A 35 -18.21 -57.34 -30.08
CA GLN A 35 -18.91 -57.83 -31.29
C GLN A 35 -18.65 -59.32 -31.58
N GLU A 36 -17.55 -59.89 -31.08
CA GLU A 36 -17.22 -61.32 -31.26
C GLU A 36 -18.10 -62.25 -30.42
N THR A 37 -18.45 -61.87 -29.19
CA THR A 37 -19.30 -62.68 -28.29
C THR A 37 -20.69 -62.09 -28.04
N ASN A 38 -20.99 -60.90 -28.59
CA ASN A 38 -22.23 -60.15 -28.36
C ASN A 38 -22.46 -59.75 -26.88
N ASP A 39 -21.37 -59.60 -26.11
CA ASP A 39 -21.42 -59.27 -24.69
C ASP A 39 -21.37 -57.76 -24.43
N LYS A 40 -22.11 -57.29 -23.43
CA LYS A 40 -22.00 -55.91 -22.90
C LYS A 40 -21.17 -55.91 -21.63
N VAL A 41 -20.03 -55.23 -21.66
CA VAL A 41 -19.11 -55.16 -20.53
C VAL A 41 -19.13 -53.77 -19.91
N PHE A 42 -19.30 -53.71 -18.59
CA PHE A 42 -19.16 -52.49 -17.80
C PHE A 42 -17.69 -52.27 -17.46
N GLN A 43 -17.19 -51.05 -17.65
CA GLN A 43 -15.80 -50.68 -17.41
C GLN A 43 -15.74 -49.49 -16.44
N VAL A 44 -14.82 -49.58 -15.47
CA VAL A 44 -14.41 -48.47 -14.60
C VAL A 44 -12.92 -48.20 -14.84
N SER A 45 -12.55 -46.93 -14.97
CA SER A 45 -11.16 -46.52 -15.18
C SER A 45 -10.80 -45.35 -14.27
N THR A 46 -9.59 -45.37 -13.69
CA THR A 46 -9.03 -44.23 -12.93
C THR A 46 -7.77 -43.74 -13.64
N SER A 47 -7.60 -42.43 -13.78
CA SER A 47 -6.42 -41.81 -14.40
C SER A 47 -5.82 -40.75 -13.47
N ILE A 48 -4.50 -40.78 -13.31
CA ILE A 48 -3.72 -39.81 -12.52
C ILE A 48 -2.57 -39.29 -13.41
N PRO A 49 -2.56 -38.00 -13.79
CA PRO A 49 -1.48 -37.44 -14.59
C PRO A 49 -0.20 -37.27 -13.76
N LEU A 50 0.93 -37.82 -14.24
CA LEU A 50 2.25 -37.65 -13.62
C LEU A 50 2.99 -36.44 -14.19
N ASN A 51 2.83 -35.28 -13.55
CA ASN A 51 3.44 -34.02 -13.99
C ASN A 51 4.90 -33.91 -13.51
N ILE A 52 5.81 -34.68 -14.13
CA ILE A 52 7.24 -34.71 -13.75
C ILE A 52 8.01 -33.42 -14.08
N PHE A 53 7.59 -32.67 -15.11
CA PHE A 53 8.27 -31.45 -15.55
C PHE A 53 7.44 -30.16 -15.38
N SER A 54 6.10 -30.23 -15.37
CA SER A 54 5.20 -29.06 -15.35
C SER A 54 4.47 -28.83 -14.03
N ARG A 55 5.18 -28.83 -12.89
CA ARG A 55 4.59 -28.57 -11.54
C ARG A 55 4.18 -27.10 -11.31
N ASN A 56 3.79 -26.37 -12.36
CA ASN A 56 3.44 -24.94 -12.37
C ASN A 56 4.45 -24.00 -11.66
N LYS A 57 5.71 -24.44 -11.46
CA LYS A 57 6.69 -23.79 -10.57
C LYS A 57 7.00 -22.34 -10.99
N GLY A 58 7.02 -22.07 -12.29
CA GLY A 58 7.27 -20.73 -12.83
C GLY A 58 6.14 -19.76 -12.48
N ASN A 59 4.88 -20.14 -12.74
CA ASN A 59 3.73 -19.29 -12.41
C ASN A 59 3.58 -19.11 -10.89
N ILE A 60 3.87 -20.14 -10.09
CA ILE A 60 3.92 -20.02 -8.63
C ILE A 60 4.98 -19.00 -8.20
N ALA A 61 6.18 -19.05 -8.79
CA ALA A 61 7.25 -18.09 -8.47
C ALA A 61 6.88 -16.65 -8.85
N ILE A 62 6.26 -16.45 -10.03
CA ILE A 62 5.76 -15.14 -10.47
C ILE A 62 4.68 -14.64 -9.52
N ALA A 63 3.65 -15.45 -9.23
CA ALA A 63 2.56 -15.07 -8.35
C ALA A 63 3.04 -14.79 -6.91
N GLN A 64 4.03 -15.54 -6.42
CA GLN A 64 4.68 -15.27 -5.13
C GLN A 64 5.39 -13.91 -5.13
N ALA A 65 6.15 -13.60 -6.17
CA ALA A 65 6.85 -12.32 -6.29
C ALA A 65 5.86 -11.14 -6.36
N GLU A 66 4.78 -11.29 -7.12
CA GLU A 66 3.73 -10.28 -7.21
C GLU A 66 3.01 -10.06 -5.87
N HIS A 67 2.70 -11.14 -5.14
CA HIS A 67 2.13 -11.07 -3.79
C HIS A 67 3.05 -10.30 -2.83
N THR A 68 4.32 -10.68 -2.76
CA THR A 68 5.31 -10.02 -1.89
C THR A 68 5.51 -8.55 -2.26
N LYS A 69 5.50 -8.22 -3.56
CA LYS A 69 5.55 -6.83 -4.03
C LYS A 69 4.33 -6.03 -3.57
N ALA A 70 3.12 -6.58 -3.74
CA ALA A 70 1.89 -5.91 -3.33
C ALA A 70 1.81 -5.70 -1.81
N GLU A 71 2.23 -6.69 -1.02
CA GLU A 71 2.34 -6.57 0.44
C GLU A 71 3.31 -5.46 0.85
N THR A 72 4.52 -5.47 0.28
CA THR A 72 5.55 -4.44 0.56
C THR A 72 5.06 -3.05 0.20
N GLN A 73 4.40 -2.89 -0.95
CA GLN A 73 3.83 -1.60 -1.37
C GLN A 73 2.76 -1.12 -0.37
N SER A 74 1.91 -2.02 0.13
CA SER A 74 0.90 -1.67 1.12
C SER A 74 1.53 -1.20 2.45
N VAL A 75 2.61 -1.83 2.88
CA VAL A 75 3.36 -1.42 4.09
C VAL A 75 3.99 -0.05 3.88
N LEU A 76 4.61 0.20 2.72
CA LEU A 76 5.24 1.48 2.40
C LEU A 76 4.24 2.64 2.39
N VAL A 77 3.08 2.47 1.77
CA VAL A 77 2.04 3.52 1.72
C VAL A 77 1.57 3.90 3.13
N ASN A 78 1.29 2.91 3.98
CA ASN A 78 0.89 3.17 5.36
C ASN A 78 2.00 3.87 6.16
N ARG A 79 3.25 3.42 5.98
CA ARG A 79 4.40 4.03 6.66
C ARG A 79 4.62 5.48 6.23
N ASN A 80 4.56 5.77 4.93
CA ASN A 80 4.71 7.13 4.42
C ASN A 80 3.60 8.05 4.91
N SER A 81 2.35 7.56 4.94
CA SER A 81 1.22 8.33 5.48
C SER A 81 1.43 8.68 6.96
N LYS A 82 1.98 7.75 7.75
CA LYS A 82 2.30 7.99 9.17
C LYS A 82 3.41 9.03 9.34
N ILE A 83 4.48 8.93 8.56
CA ILE A 83 5.59 9.89 8.57
C ILE A 83 5.10 11.29 8.17
N GLU A 84 4.26 11.38 7.14
CA GLU A 84 3.69 12.65 6.70
C GLU A 84 2.84 13.30 7.79
N LEU A 85 2.02 12.52 8.49
CA LEU A 85 1.22 13.00 9.62
C LEU A 85 2.11 13.51 10.77
N GLU A 86 3.16 12.76 11.13
CA GLU A 86 4.12 13.16 12.17
C GLU A 86 4.84 14.46 11.79
N ASN A 87 5.30 14.58 10.54
CA ASN A 87 5.95 15.79 10.04
C ASN A 87 4.99 17.00 10.09
N LYS A 88 3.73 16.82 9.70
CA LYS A 88 2.72 17.89 9.78
C LYS A 88 2.41 18.29 11.22
N ALA A 89 2.39 17.35 12.16
CA ALA A 89 2.23 17.66 13.57
C ALA A 89 3.40 18.50 14.12
N ILE A 90 4.63 18.14 13.75
CA ILE A 90 5.84 18.91 14.10
C ILE A 90 5.78 20.32 13.47
N GLU A 91 5.37 20.44 12.20
CA GLU A 91 5.23 21.71 11.50
C GLU A 91 4.25 22.65 12.22
N VAL A 92 3.07 22.14 12.61
CA VAL A 92 2.10 22.90 13.38
C VAL A 92 2.66 23.34 14.74
N SER A 93 3.36 22.46 15.45
CA SER A 93 4.00 22.83 16.73
C SER A 93 5.00 23.96 16.55
N ASN A 94 5.86 23.87 15.54
CA ASN A 94 6.86 24.89 15.25
C ASN A 94 6.22 26.24 14.88
N LEU A 95 5.12 26.22 14.12
CA LEU A 95 4.38 27.45 13.77
C LEU A 95 3.74 28.09 15.00
N ILE A 96 3.16 27.29 15.89
CA ILE A 96 2.60 27.79 17.16
C ILE A 96 3.71 28.45 18.00
N ASP A 97 4.88 27.83 18.10
CA ASP A 97 5.98 28.38 18.88
C ASP A 97 6.57 29.64 18.22
N ALA A 98 6.64 29.69 16.89
CA ALA A 98 7.04 30.88 16.14
C ALA A 98 6.07 32.06 16.36
N ILE A 99 4.76 31.81 16.36
CA ILE A 99 3.74 32.84 16.65
C ILE A 99 3.91 33.37 18.08
N LYS A 100 4.05 32.49 19.07
CA LYS A 100 4.28 32.90 20.46
C LYS A 100 5.52 33.76 20.59
N GLN A 101 6.61 33.38 19.92
CA GLN A 101 7.86 34.14 19.96
C GLN A 101 7.70 35.51 19.30
N TYR A 102 6.98 35.59 18.17
CA TYR A 102 6.68 36.85 17.51
C TYR A 102 5.90 37.81 18.43
N ASP A 103 4.83 37.32 19.07
CA ASP A 103 4.00 38.08 19.99
C ASP A 103 4.76 38.55 21.24
N GLN A 104 5.70 37.74 21.73
CA GLN A 104 6.44 38.04 22.95
C GLN A 104 7.68 38.91 22.74
N THR A 105 8.27 38.89 21.54
CA THR A 105 9.59 39.52 21.31
C THR A 105 9.54 40.60 20.24
N VAL A 106 9.02 40.26 19.06
CA VAL A 106 9.05 41.16 17.91
C VAL A 106 8.04 42.28 18.09
N LEU A 107 6.78 41.94 18.38
CA LEU A 107 5.71 42.91 18.51
C LEU A 107 5.97 43.95 19.61
N PRO A 108 6.42 43.58 20.83
CA PRO A 108 6.73 44.55 21.87
C PRO A 108 7.95 45.42 21.51
N ALA A 109 8.99 44.84 20.90
CA ALA A 109 10.17 45.60 20.48
C ALA A 109 9.83 46.65 19.40
N THR A 110 8.96 46.31 18.44
CA THR A 110 8.47 47.26 17.44
C THR A 110 7.63 48.36 18.08
N ASN A 111 6.72 48.02 19.00
CA ASN A 111 5.93 49.02 19.74
C ASN A 111 6.80 49.97 20.55
N GLU A 112 7.83 49.45 21.23
CA GLU A 112 8.77 50.26 21.98
C GLU A 112 9.62 51.16 21.08
N SER A 113 10.06 50.65 19.94
CA SER A 113 10.79 51.43 18.94
C SER A 113 9.93 52.57 18.38
N LEU A 114 8.66 52.30 18.08
CA LEU A 114 7.68 53.30 17.66
C LEU A 114 7.49 54.36 18.74
N ARG A 115 7.29 53.95 20.00
CA ARG A 115 7.14 54.86 21.14
C ARG A 115 8.36 55.77 21.30
N ILE A 116 9.57 55.23 21.16
CA ILE A 116 10.82 56.01 21.22
C ILE A 116 10.90 57.02 20.07
N ALA A 117 10.55 56.60 18.84
CA ALA A 117 10.53 57.49 17.69
C ALA A 117 9.51 58.63 17.85
N GLU A 118 8.30 58.33 18.35
CA GLU A 118 7.26 59.32 18.64
C GLU A 118 7.70 60.31 19.73
N MET A 119 8.32 59.83 20.81
CA MET A 119 8.88 60.70 21.86
C MET A 119 9.97 61.61 21.30
N GLY A 120 10.89 61.10 20.49
CA GLY A 120 11.93 61.90 19.83
C GLY A 120 11.35 62.97 18.91
N TYR A 121 10.32 62.61 18.15
CA TYR A 121 9.57 63.55 17.30
C TYR A 121 8.85 64.63 18.11
N GLN A 122 8.19 64.28 19.21
CA GLN A 122 7.51 65.26 20.08
C GLN A 122 8.50 66.16 20.84
N ALA A 123 9.62 65.61 21.28
CA ALA A 123 10.69 66.35 21.95
C ALA A 123 11.43 67.31 20.99
N GLY A 124 11.33 67.09 19.69
CA GLY A 124 11.84 67.96 18.64
C GLY A 124 10.79 68.23 17.58
N LYS A 125 9.79 69.08 17.89
CA LYS A 125 8.83 69.64 16.93
C LYS A 125 9.53 70.03 15.60
N ASN A 126 9.47 69.19 14.56
CA ASN A 126 9.54 69.55 13.13
C ASN A 126 9.16 68.33 12.23
N SER A 127 8.23 68.62 11.31
CA SER A 127 7.59 67.87 10.20
C SER A 127 8.08 66.46 9.80
N LEU A 128 7.15 65.50 9.69
CA LEU A 128 7.31 64.21 8.97
C LEU A 128 7.03 64.34 7.45
N LEU A 129 6.94 65.57 6.93
CA LEU A 129 6.78 65.89 5.51
C LEU A 129 7.79 66.98 5.14
N GLU A 130 9.04 66.56 4.91
CA GLU A 130 9.93 67.04 3.85
C GLU A 130 10.84 65.89 3.41
#